data_AF-A0A848Q733-F1
#
_entry.id   AF-A0A848Q733-F1
#
_cell.length_a   1.000
_cell.length_b   1.000
_cell.length_c   1.000
_cell.angle_alpha   90.00
_cell.angle_beta   90.00
_cell.angle_gamma   90.00
#
_symmetry.space_group_name_H-M   'P 1'
#
loop_
_entity.id
_entity.type
_entity.pdbx_description
1 polymer ?
#
loop_
_entity_poly.entity_id
_entity_poly.type
_entity_poly.pdbx_seq_one_letter_code
_entity_poly.pdbx_strand_id
1 'polypeptide(L)'
;MKIFSKEVFVKSIHYDWVYYVLSVFAIIGLWSWAFGIFHRPKPYERLEIFVAAQIQDDSFCQEIEDEFGPEGLKLVESNQALPNDNAFQSKLQVVGYNASDLLILPESIFANLHFFEVFIEIDNTIKDNYLTGQENFYSHEGHDYGLLIRGGEKESWLDEYLNFDVNDNYYLFISGSSHNIGDKGIYETVDFDLALDVLSYLVR
;
A
#
# COMPACT_ATOMS: atom_id res chain seq x y z
N MET A 1 -48.21 27.17 21.67
CA MET A 1 -47.51 26.10 20.93
C MET A 1 -48.13 24.75 21.31
N LYS A 2 -49.15 24.27 20.58
CA LYS A 2 -49.58 22.86 20.64
C LYS A 2 -48.99 22.21 19.38
N ILE A 3 -47.75 21.74 19.49
CA ILE A 3 -46.91 21.49 18.30
C ILE A 3 -47.19 20.13 17.67
N PHE A 4 -47.82 19.18 18.38
CA PHE A 4 -48.15 17.88 17.82
C PHE A 4 -49.54 17.43 18.28
N SER A 5 -50.56 17.63 17.45
CA SER A 5 -51.83 16.90 17.58
C SER A 5 -51.83 15.71 16.63
N LYS A 6 -52.40 14.59 17.06
CA LYS A 6 -52.49 13.34 16.28
C LYS A 6 -53.12 13.56 14.90
N GLU A 7 -54.09 14.47 14.82
CA GLU A 7 -54.79 14.82 13.57
C GLU A 7 -53.88 15.53 12.55
N VAL A 8 -52.99 16.41 13.02
CA VAL A 8 -52.00 17.09 12.16
C VAL A 8 -50.95 16.10 11.67
N PHE A 9 -50.53 15.15 12.51
CA PHE A 9 -49.58 14.09 12.14
C PHE A 9 -50.16 13.14 11.08
N VAL A 10 -51.41 12.68 11.26
CA VAL A 10 -52.09 11.81 10.28
C VAL A 10 -52.28 12.52 8.94
N LYS A 11 -52.62 13.81 8.96
CA LYS A 11 -52.74 14.61 7.74
C LYS A 11 -51.40 14.80 7.05
N SER A 12 -50.32 15.09 7.78
CA SER A 12 -48.98 15.23 7.20
C SER A 12 -48.47 13.92 6.63
N ILE A 13 -48.67 12.76 7.28
CA ILE A 13 -48.32 11.46 6.69
C ILE A 13 -48.99 11.26 5.33
N HIS A 14 -50.27 11.63 5.17
CA HIS A 14 -50.98 11.38 3.92
C HIS A 14 -50.48 12.21 2.72
N TYR A 15 -50.03 13.44 2.95
CA TYR A 15 -49.58 14.36 1.89
C TYR A 15 -48.06 14.40 1.74
N ASP A 16 -47.32 14.15 2.82
CA ASP A 16 -45.87 14.31 2.92
C ASP A 16 -45.12 12.97 3.07
N TRP A 17 -45.79 11.81 2.90
CA TRP A 17 -45.19 10.48 3.08
C TRP A 17 -43.86 10.30 2.33
N VAL A 18 -43.72 10.91 1.15
CA VAL A 18 -42.49 10.88 0.35
C VAL A 18 -41.32 11.50 1.10
N TYR A 19 -41.51 12.61 1.82
CA TYR A 19 -40.46 13.23 2.62
C TYR A 19 -40.04 12.36 3.81
N TYR A 20 -41.00 11.66 4.43
CA TYR A 20 -40.68 10.69 5.48
C TYR A 20 -39.86 9.51 4.94
N VAL A 21 -40.24 8.96 3.78
CA VAL A 21 -39.47 7.90 3.11
C VAL A 21 -38.07 8.39 2.73
N LEU A 22 -37.96 9.58 2.12
CA LEU A 22 -36.67 10.19 1.78
C LEU A 22 -35.80 10.46 3.01
N SER A 23 -36.40 10.87 4.13
CA SER A 23 -35.65 11.08 5.38
C SER A 23 -35.02 9.80 5.91
N VAL A 24 -35.70 8.65 5.76
CA VAL A 24 -35.14 7.34 6.12
C VAL A 24 -33.93 7.01 5.24
N PHE A 25 -34.05 7.19 3.92
CA PHE A 25 -32.92 6.98 2.99
C PHE A 25 -31.76 7.95 3.26
N ALA A 26 -32.05 9.22 3.56
CA ALA A 26 -31.03 10.20 3.90
C ALA A 26 -30.28 9.83 5.19
N ILE A 27 -31.00 9.35 6.22
CA ILE A 27 -30.39 8.85 7.46
C ILE A 27 -29.52 7.63 7.20
N ILE A 28 -29.98 6.66 6.40
CA ILE A 28 -29.18 5.48 6.02
C ILE A 28 -27.92 5.90 5.26
N GLY A 29 -28.05 6.80 4.28
CA GLY A 29 -26.91 7.32 3.52
C GLY A 29 -25.90 8.07 4.39
N LEU A 30 -26.38 8.93 5.30
CA LEU A 30 -25.53 9.63 6.25
C LEU A 30 -24.79 8.68 7.19
N TRP A 31 -25.45 7.64 7.70
CA TRP A 31 -24.80 6.64 8.54
C TRP A 31 -23.81 5.78 7.76
N SER A 32 -24.15 5.36 6.55
CA SER A 32 -23.22 4.61 5.69
C SER A 32 -21.98 5.44 5.36
N TRP A 33 -22.15 6.74 5.09
CA TRP A 33 -21.04 7.66 4.87
C TRP A 33 -20.20 7.89 6.13
N ALA A 34 -20.84 8.17 7.27
CA ALA A 34 -20.16 8.41 8.54
C ALA A 34 -19.37 7.17 9.01
N PHE A 35 -19.97 5.98 8.94
CA PHE A 35 -19.29 4.74 9.27
C PHE A 35 -18.21 4.39 8.25
N GLY A 36 -18.43 4.68 6.96
CA GLY A 36 -17.41 4.49 5.93
C GLY A 36 -16.16 5.34 6.18
N ILE A 37 -16.30 6.57 6.68
CA ILE A 37 -15.16 7.40 7.06
C ILE A 37 -14.48 6.86 8.32
N PHE A 38 -15.25 6.46 9.33
CA PHE A 38 -14.70 5.99 10.59
C PHE A 38 -13.91 4.67 10.47
N HIS A 39 -14.30 3.79 9.55
CA HIS A 39 -13.65 2.49 9.33
C HIS A 39 -12.58 2.51 8.23
N ARG A 40 -12.32 3.64 7.58
CA ARG A 40 -11.21 3.72 6.63
C ARG A 40 -9.90 3.52 7.39
N PRO A 41 -9.06 2.55 6.98
CA PRO A 41 -7.72 2.42 7.52
C PRO A 41 -6.99 3.76 7.39
N LYS A 42 -6.27 4.12 8.45
CA LYS A 42 -5.40 5.29 8.39
C LYS A 42 -4.21 4.99 7.48
N PRO A 43 -3.49 6.02 6.98
CA PRO A 43 -2.35 5.80 6.10
C PRO A 43 -1.27 4.87 6.68
N TYR A 44 -1.09 4.87 8.00
CA TYR A 44 -0.15 4.00 8.71
C TYR A 44 -0.71 2.61 9.08
N GLU A 45 -1.99 2.36 8.78
CA GLU A 45 -2.65 1.07 8.94
C GLU A 45 -2.84 0.37 7.59
N ARG A 46 -2.32 0.98 6.52
CA ARG A 46 -2.40 0.47 5.14
C ARG A 46 -1.02 0.49 4.53
N LEU A 47 -0.68 -0.57 3.82
CA LEU A 47 0.54 -0.66 3.04
C LEU A 47 0.19 -0.79 1.55
N GLU A 48 0.83 0.01 0.71
CA GLU A 48 0.70 -0.10 -0.75
C GLU A 48 1.98 -0.66 -1.38
N ILE A 49 1.86 -1.78 -2.11
CA ILE A 49 2.97 -2.43 -2.80
C ILE A 49 2.80 -2.27 -4.31
N PHE A 50 3.74 -1.61 -4.98
CA PHE A 50 3.79 -1.58 -6.43
C PHE A 50 4.56 -2.78 -6.98
N VAL A 51 4.01 -3.48 -7.96
CA VAL A 51 4.63 -4.68 -8.55
C VAL A 51 4.78 -4.52 -10.05
N ALA A 52 6.03 -4.52 -10.52
CA ALA A 52 6.37 -4.49 -11.94
C ALA A 52 6.60 -5.89 -12.53
N ALA A 53 5.79 -6.85 -12.09
CA ALA A 53 5.73 -8.22 -12.54
C ALA A 53 4.26 -8.63 -12.76
N GLN A 54 4.00 -9.80 -13.33
CA GLN A 54 2.62 -10.27 -13.48
C GLN A 54 2.10 -10.86 -12.16
N ILE A 55 1.06 -10.27 -11.57
CA ILE A 55 0.39 -10.87 -10.40
C ILE A 55 -0.50 -12.00 -10.91
N GLN A 56 -0.29 -13.22 -10.38
CA GLN A 56 -1.12 -14.39 -10.64
C GLN A 56 -2.20 -14.53 -9.56
N ASP A 57 -1.80 -14.29 -8.31
CA ASP A 57 -2.66 -14.33 -7.13
C ASP A 57 -2.25 -13.19 -6.19
N ASP A 58 -3.21 -12.41 -5.72
CA ASP A 58 -2.98 -11.31 -4.77
C ASP A 58 -3.07 -11.76 -3.30
N SER A 59 -3.28 -13.06 -3.05
CA SER A 59 -3.36 -13.64 -1.70
C SER A 59 -2.11 -13.44 -0.84
N PHE A 60 -0.93 -13.18 -1.43
CA PHE A 60 0.26 -12.76 -0.66
C PHE A 60 0.02 -11.47 0.14
N CYS A 61 -0.88 -10.58 -0.32
CA CYS A 61 -1.27 -9.39 0.44
C CYS A 61 -2.01 -9.80 1.72
N GLN A 62 -2.89 -10.80 1.64
CA GLN A 62 -3.60 -11.33 2.81
C GLN A 62 -2.62 -12.00 3.79
N GLU A 63 -1.60 -12.70 3.31
CA GLU A 63 -0.60 -13.31 4.19
C GLU A 63 0.20 -12.25 4.96
N ILE A 64 0.53 -11.13 4.31
CA ILE A 64 1.15 -9.99 4.97
C ILE A 64 0.18 -9.35 5.99
N GLU A 65 -1.10 -9.17 5.64
CA GLU A 65 -2.11 -8.67 6.58
C GLU A 65 -2.28 -9.58 7.80
N ASP A 66 -2.26 -10.89 7.62
CA ASP A 66 -2.44 -11.86 8.70
C ASP A 66 -1.22 -11.89 9.63
N GLU A 67 0.00 -11.79 9.08
CA GLU A 67 1.25 -11.75 9.86
C GLU A 67 1.38 -10.45 10.66
N PHE A 68 1.11 -9.30 10.04
CA PHE A 68 1.33 -7.97 10.62
C PHE A 68 0.06 -7.32 11.20
N GLY A 69 -1.07 -8.01 11.12
CA GLY A 69 -2.35 -7.59 11.72
C GLY A 69 -2.28 -7.27 13.21
N PRO A 70 -1.59 -8.07 14.05
CA PRO A 70 -1.39 -7.77 15.47
C PRO A 70 -0.61 -6.47 15.73
N GLU A 71 0.20 -6.02 14.77
CA GLU A 71 1.03 -4.81 14.84
C GLU A 71 0.29 -3.56 14.34
N GLY A 72 -0.95 -3.74 13.86
CA GLY A 72 -1.85 -2.65 13.48
C GLY A 72 -2.03 -2.47 11.97
N LEU A 73 -1.39 -3.30 11.15
CA LEU A 73 -1.66 -3.35 9.72
C LEU A 73 -3.09 -3.87 9.49
N LYS A 74 -3.89 -3.14 8.71
CA LYS A 74 -5.30 -3.50 8.45
C LYS A 74 -5.59 -3.81 6.99
N LEU A 75 -4.71 -3.38 6.09
CA LEU A 75 -4.92 -3.49 4.66
C LEU A 75 -3.59 -3.46 3.91
N VAL A 76 -3.38 -4.41 3.02
CA VAL A 76 -2.28 -4.44 2.07
C VAL A 76 -2.88 -4.44 0.68
N GLU A 77 -2.51 -3.47 -0.14
CA GLU A 77 -2.96 -3.40 -1.52
C GLU A 77 -1.78 -3.49 -2.48
N SER A 78 -1.91 -4.33 -3.50
CA SER A 78 -0.94 -4.41 -4.58
C SER A 78 -1.41 -3.66 -5.83
N ASN A 79 -0.51 -2.88 -6.41
CA ASN A 79 -0.72 -2.17 -7.66
C ASN A 79 0.23 -2.69 -8.73
N GLN A 80 -0.32 -3.25 -9.80
CA GLN A 80 0.50 -3.88 -10.84
C GLN A 80 0.68 -2.97 -12.07
N ALA A 81 1.88 -2.95 -12.66
CA ALA A 81 2.08 -2.45 -14.03
C ALA A 81 3.24 -3.19 -14.70
N LEU A 82 3.07 -3.74 -15.90
CA LEU A 82 4.15 -4.46 -16.58
C LEU A 82 5.11 -3.47 -17.27
N PRO A 83 6.44 -3.67 -17.20
CA PRO A 83 7.42 -2.79 -17.87
C PRO A 83 7.17 -2.59 -19.37
N ASN A 84 6.59 -3.60 -20.03
CA ASN A 84 6.30 -3.60 -21.47
C ASN A 84 4.99 -2.86 -21.83
N ASP A 85 4.21 -2.42 -20.84
CA ASP A 85 2.97 -1.69 -21.08
C ASP A 85 3.24 -0.21 -21.37
N ASN A 86 2.53 0.35 -22.34
CA ASN A 86 2.63 1.77 -22.70
C ASN A 86 2.30 2.73 -21.54
N ALA A 87 1.49 2.27 -20.58
CA ALA A 87 1.09 3.05 -19.41
C ALA A 87 2.04 2.88 -18.20
N PHE A 88 3.07 2.03 -18.32
CA PHE A 88 3.96 1.67 -17.22
C PHE A 88 4.60 2.90 -16.57
N GLN A 89 5.27 3.74 -17.35
CA GLN A 89 6.01 4.89 -16.84
C GLN A 89 5.10 5.88 -16.10
N SER A 90 3.92 6.17 -16.67
CA SER A 90 2.93 7.04 -16.02
C SER A 90 2.41 6.43 -14.72
N LYS A 91 2.15 5.12 -14.69
CA LYS A 91 1.64 4.44 -13.49
C LYS A 91 2.72 4.30 -12.42
N LEU A 92 3.97 4.02 -12.80
CA LEU A 92 5.13 4.00 -11.91
C LEU A 92 5.32 5.37 -11.24
N GLN A 93 5.25 6.45 -12.00
CA GLN A 93 5.38 7.81 -11.46
C GLN A 93 4.22 8.18 -10.52
N VAL A 94 2.97 7.92 -10.91
CA VAL A 94 1.81 8.36 -10.13
C VAL A 94 1.51 7.46 -8.95
N VAL A 95 1.61 6.15 -9.13
CA VAL A 95 1.25 5.16 -8.10
C VAL A 95 2.51 4.70 -7.39
N GLY A 96 3.50 4.17 -8.11
CA GLY A 96 4.71 3.64 -7.50
C GLY A 96 5.44 4.66 -6.63
N TYR A 97 5.77 5.83 -7.17
CA TYR A 97 6.62 6.80 -6.46
C TYR A 97 5.90 7.69 -5.45
N ASN A 98 4.57 7.84 -5.59
CA ASN A 98 3.82 8.83 -4.81
C ASN A 98 2.75 8.22 -3.90
N ALA A 99 2.32 6.98 -4.15
CA ALA A 99 1.26 6.33 -3.38
C ALA A 99 1.74 5.04 -2.72
N SER A 100 2.70 4.33 -3.33
CA SER A 100 3.22 3.08 -2.79
C SER A 100 4.27 3.28 -1.70
N ASP A 101 4.31 2.36 -0.74
CA ASP A 101 5.33 2.26 0.29
C ASP A 101 6.51 1.41 -0.17
N LEU A 102 6.21 0.31 -0.84
CA LEU A 102 7.18 -0.66 -1.34
C LEU A 102 7.02 -0.85 -2.85
N LEU A 103 8.13 -1.05 -3.56
CA LEU A 103 8.12 -1.30 -4.99
C LEU A 103 8.97 -2.50 -5.35
N ILE A 104 8.38 -3.46 -6.05
CA ILE A 104 9.07 -4.59 -6.66
C ILE A 104 9.32 -4.26 -8.13
N LEU A 105 10.58 -4.03 -8.49
CA LEU A 105 10.97 -3.55 -9.81
C LEU A 105 12.03 -4.45 -10.46
N PRO A 106 11.92 -4.74 -11.77
CA PRO A 106 12.97 -5.43 -12.52
C PRO A 106 14.16 -4.52 -12.82
N GLU A 107 15.35 -5.10 -12.91
CA GLU A 107 16.61 -4.39 -13.18
C GLU A 107 16.62 -3.70 -14.54
N SER A 108 15.92 -4.27 -15.54
CA SER A 108 15.83 -3.70 -16.88
C SER A 108 15.34 -2.25 -16.95
N ILE A 109 14.62 -1.75 -15.94
CA ILE A 109 14.09 -0.38 -15.93
C ILE A 109 14.99 0.63 -15.19
N PHE A 110 16.05 0.17 -14.51
CA PHE A 110 16.85 1.00 -13.60
C PHE A 110 17.58 2.16 -14.27
N ALA A 111 17.95 2.00 -15.55
CA ALA A 111 18.67 3.02 -16.30
C ALA A 111 17.90 4.36 -16.42
N ASN A 112 16.58 4.35 -16.20
CA ASN A 112 15.72 5.53 -16.32
C ASN A 112 15.20 6.04 -14.97
N LEU A 113 15.71 5.52 -13.85
CA LEU A 113 15.23 5.84 -12.51
C LEU A 113 16.11 6.92 -11.85
N HIS A 114 15.45 7.87 -11.17
CA HIS A 114 16.11 8.85 -10.32
C HIS A 114 16.14 8.34 -8.87
N PHE A 115 17.07 7.43 -8.56
CA PHE A 115 17.05 6.67 -7.30
C PHE A 115 17.02 7.55 -6.05
N PHE A 116 17.90 8.54 -5.97
CA PHE A 116 18.00 9.45 -4.82
C PHE A 116 16.74 10.30 -4.58
N GLU A 117 15.99 10.63 -5.63
CA GLU A 117 14.79 11.47 -5.51
C GLU A 117 13.55 10.66 -5.11
N VAL A 118 13.56 9.36 -5.37
CA VAL A 118 12.36 8.52 -5.36
C VAL A 118 12.40 7.44 -4.28
N PHE A 119 13.58 6.95 -3.91
CA PHE A 119 13.72 5.84 -2.97
C PHE A 119 14.48 6.24 -1.71
N ILE A 120 14.14 5.58 -0.61
CA ILE A 120 14.85 5.72 0.65
C ILE A 120 16.15 4.91 0.59
N GLU A 121 17.26 5.54 0.99
CA GLU A 121 18.54 4.86 1.14
C GLU A 121 18.51 3.85 2.30
N ILE A 122 18.97 2.64 2.00
CA ILE A 122 19.15 1.53 2.93
C ILE A 122 20.52 1.67 3.61
N ASP A 123 20.56 2.50 4.64
CA ASP A 123 21.76 2.71 5.44
C ASP A 123 22.04 1.56 6.42
N ASN A 124 23.13 1.70 7.17
CA ASN A 124 23.53 0.70 8.16
C ASN A 124 22.49 0.50 9.27
N THR A 125 21.73 1.54 9.64
CA THR A 125 20.68 1.41 10.65
C THR A 125 19.56 0.48 10.18
N ILE A 126 19.09 0.64 8.94
CA ILE A 126 18.10 -0.28 8.36
C ILE A 126 18.68 -1.69 8.23
N LYS A 127 19.94 -1.81 7.79
CA LYS A 127 20.60 -3.10 7.62
C LYS A 127 20.69 -3.88 8.93
N ASP A 128 21.18 -3.23 9.97
CA ASP A 128 21.42 -3.84 11.27
C ASP A 128 20.11 -4.25 11.97
N ASN A 129 19.06 -3.43 11.84
CA ASN A 129 17.80 -3.67 12.55
C ASN A 129 16.84 -4.61 11.82
N TYR A 130 16.75 -4.55 10.48
CA TYR A 130 15.70 -5.23 9.71
C TYR A 130 16.23 -6.26 8.72
N LEU A 131 17.48 -6.14 8.28
CA LEU A 131 18.00 -6.91 7.14
C LEU A 131 19.25 -7.72 7.50
N THR A 132 19.36 -8.13 8.77
CA THR A 132 20.48 -8.94 9.25
C THR A 132 20.59 -10.22 8.42
N GLY A 133 21.74 -10.41 7.77
CA GLY A 133 22.03 -11.59 6.92
C GLY A 133 21.65 -11.44 5.45
N GLN A 134 21.10 -10.29 5.03
CA GLN A 134 20.94 -9.97 3.62
C GLN A 134 22.22 -9.33 3.07
N GLU A 135 22.70 -9.81 1.92
CA GLU A 135 23.97 -9.35 1.33
C GLU A 135 23.80 -8.79 -0.11
N ASN A 136 22.67 -9.03 -0.74
CA ASN A 136 22.45 -8.69 -2.16
C ASN A 136 21.65 -7.39 -2.30
N PHE A 137 22.35 -6.27 -2.17
CA PHE A 137 21.79 -4.93 -2.36
C PHE A 137 22.07 -4.41 -3.77
N TYR A 138 21.11 -3.64 -4.29
CA TYR A 138 21.34 -2.79 -5.45
C TYR A 138 21.93 -1.45 -5.01
N SER A 139 23.16 -1.19 -5.44
CA SER A 139 23.88 0.06 -5.17
C SER A 139 23.85 0.98 -6.39
N HIS A 140 23.48 2.24 -6.17
CA HIS A 140 23.57 3.31 -7.17
C HIS A 140 24.39 4.47 -6.60
N GLU A 141 25.40 4.92 -7.33
CA GLU A 141 26.31 6.01 -6.92
C GLU A 141 26.95 5.83 -5.52
N GLY A 142 27.14 4.57 -5.09
CA GLY A 142 27.75 4.25 -3.79
C GLY A 142 26.78 4.19 -2.61
N HIS A 143 25.47 4.31 -2.87
CA HIS A 143 24.39 4.19 -1.88
C HIS A 143 23.50 2.99 -2.22
N ASP A 144 23.01 2.29 -1.20
CA ASP A 144 22.15 1.11 -1.38
C ASP A 144 20.68 1.50 -1.31
N TYR A 145 19.87 1.02 -2.26
CA TYR A 145 18.44 1.41 -2.37
C TYR A 145 17.47 0.23 -2.44
N GLY A 146 17.91 -0.92 -2.94
CA GLY A 146 17.02 -2.07 -3.15
C GLY A 146 17.64 -3.37 -2.70
N LEU A 147 16.79 -4.36 -2.39
CA LEU A 147 17.20 -5.72 -2.06
C LEU A 147 16.81 -6.68 -3.16
N LEU A 148 17.72 -7.56 -3.56
CA LEU A 148 17.40 -8.62 -4.51
C LEU A 148 16.39 -9.59 -3.88
N ILE A 149 15.20 -9.68 -4.47
CA ILE A 149 14.16 -10.62 -4.02
C ILE A 149 14.14 -11.88 -4.89
N ARG A 150 14.42 -11.73 -6.19
CA ARG A 150 14.42 -12.82 -7.15
C ARG A 150 15.43 -12.51 -8.25
N GLY A 151 16.31 -13.46 -8.57
CA GLY A 151 17.27 -13.28 -9.67
C GLY A 151 18.46 -14.23 -9.55
N GLY A 152 19.04 -14.60 -10.69
CA GLY A 152 20.09 -15.62 -10.74
C GLY A 152 19.66 -16.93 -10.07
N GLU A 153 20.41 -17.38 -9.06
CA GLU A 153 20.13 -18.59 -8.28
C GLU A 153 19.20 -18.36 -7.07
N LYS A 154 18.84 -17.10 -6.75
CA LYS A 154 17.94 -16.79 -5.62
C LYS A 154 16.49 -16.99 -6.05
N GLU A 155 15.81 -17.97 -5.46
CA GLU A 155 14.36 -18.17 -5.55
C GLU A 155 13.63 -17.23 -4.57
N SER A 156 12.36 -16.94 -4.85
CA SER A 156 11.51 -16.16 -3.95
C SER A 156 10.25 -16.96 -3.64
N TRP A 157 9.79 -16.94 -2.39
CA TRP A 157 8.47 -17.49 -2.07
C TRP A 157 7.35 -16.74 -2.82
N LEU A 158 7.61 -15.49 -3.25
CA LEU A 158 6.72 -14.74 -4.13
C LEU A 158 6.57 -15.36 -5.53
N ASP A 159 7.42 -16.31 -5.94
CA ASP A 159 7.29 -17.03 -7.21
C ASP A 159 5.93 -17.78 -7.31
N GLU A 160 5.29 -18.10 -6.17
CA GLU A 160 3.95 -18.72 -6.12
C GLU A 160 2.83 -17.74 -6.52
N TYR A 161 3.03 -16.44 -6.30
CA TYR A 161 2.01 -15.40 -6.46
C TYR A 161 2.31 -14.46 -7.63
N LEU A 162 3.59 -14.26 -7.94
CA LEU A 162 4.11 -13.35 -8.95
C LEU A 162 4.84 -14.14 -10.04
N ASN A 163 4.51 -13.85 -11.29
CA ASN A 163 5.26 -14.34 -12.44
C ASN A 163 6.38 -13.34 -12.79
N PHE A 164 7.56 -13.60 -12.24
CA PHE A 164 8.78 -12.86 -12.56
C PHE A 164 9.35 -13.28 -13.92
N ASP A 165 9.89 -12.32 -14.68
CA ASP A 165 10.67 -12.66 -15.87
C ASP A 165 11.96 -13.38 -15.45
N VAL A 166 12.12 -14.63 -15.88
CA VAL A 166 13.28 -15.47 -15.57
C VAL A 166 14.62 -14.91 -16.08
N ASN A 167 14.59 -13.95 -17.00
CA ASN A 167 15.78 -13.32 -17.56
C ASN A 167 16.16 -12.01 -16.86
N ASP A 168 15.37 -11.57 -15.88
CA ASP A 168 15.57 -10.31 -15.18
C ASP A 168 15.70 -10.52 -13.67
N ASN A 169 16.41 -9.59 -13.03
CA ASN A 169 16.54 -9.58 -11.58
C ASN A 169 15.51 -8.60 -11.01
N TYR A 170 14.80 -9.01 -9.98
CA TYR A 170 13.81 -8.19 -9.29
C TYR A 170 14.34 -7.76 -7.93
N TYR A 171 14.16 -6.48 -7.66
CA TYR A 171 14.57 -5.85 -6.43
C TYR A 171 13.38 -5.19 -5.75
N LEU A 172 13.38 -5.23 -4.42
CA LEU A 172 12.43 -4.54 -3.56
C LEU A 172 13.04 -3.23 -3.09
N PHE A 173 12.33 -2.13 -3.35
CA PHE A 173 12.70 -0.77 -2.97
C PHE A 173 11.68 -0.20 -1.99
N ILE A 174 12.13 0.78 -1.21
CA ILE A 174 11.29 1.57 -0.32
C ILE A 174 11.05 2.93 -0.99
N SER A 175 9.80 3.34 -1.11
CA SER A 175 9.45 4.65 -1.63
C SER A 175 9.83 5.76 -0.65
N GLY A 176 10.41 6.85 -1.16
CA GLY A 176 10.58 8.11 -0.43
C GLY A 176 9.25 8.73 0.00
N SER A 177 8.14 8.37 -0.66
CA SER A 177 6.79 8.82 -0.28
C SER A 177 6.11 7.95 0.77
N SER A 178 6.78 6.93 1.32
CA SER A 178 6.15 6.01 2.27
C SER A 178 5.69 6.76 3.54
N HIS A 179 4.51 6.41 4.01
CA HIS A 179 3.96 6.92 5.28
C HIS A 179 4.17 5.96 6.45
N ASN A 180 4.78 4.79 6.18
CA ASN A 180 4.92 3.66 7.08
C ASN A 180 6.37 3.48 7.59
N ILE A 181 7.13 4.59 7.63
CA ILE A 181 8.52 4.64 8.08
C ILE A 181 8.71 5.90 8.94
N GLY A 182 9.13 5.71 10.19
CA GLY A 182 9.07 6.75 11.22
C GLY A 182 10.08 7.89 11.07
N ASP A 183 11.31 7.59 10.62
CA ASP A 183 12.44 8.55 10.63
C ASP A 183 12.88 9.04 9.24
N LYS A 184 12.39 8.40 8.17
CA LYS A 184 12.87 8.64 6.79
C LYS A 184 11.76 8.81 5.76
N GLY A 185 10.52 8.50 6.13
CA GLY A 185 9.34 8.68 5.27
C GLY A 185 8.73 10.08 5.43
N ILE A 186 7.44 10.19 5.08
CA ILE A 186 6.67 11.43 5.24
C ILE A 186 6.25 11.66 6.72
N TYR A 187 6.41 10.66 7.58
CA TYR A 187 6.00 10.70 8.99
C TYR A 187 7.17 11.04 9.94
N GLU A 188 6.86 11.63 11.11
CA GLU A 188 7.80 12.01 12.17
C GLU A 188 7.48 11.27 13.50
N THR A 189 6.98 10.03 13.43
CA THR A 189 6.76 9.21 14.64
C THR A 189 7.49 7.88 14.53
N VAL A 190 8.49 7.72 15.39
CA VAL A 190 9.45 6.60 15.48
C VAL A 190 8.79 5.23 15.72
N ASP A 191 7.50 5.19 16.08
CA ASP A 191 6.83 3.97 16.55
C ASP A 191 6.26 3.08 15.41
N PHE A 192 6.34 3.51 14.14
CA PHE A 192 5.70 2.80 13.01
C PHE A 192 6.67 2.60 11.84
N ASP A 193 7.37 1.47 11.85
CA ASP A 193 8.29 1.02 10.79
C ASP A 193 7.72 -0.18 10.01
N LEU A 194 6.39 -0.25 9.88
CA LEU A 194 5.68 -1.36 9.23
C LEU A 194 6.18 -1.66 7.81
N ALA A 195 6.57 -0.64 7.03
CA ALA A 195 7.12 -0.90 5.70
C ALA A 195 8.48 -1.58 5.76
N LEU A 196 9.30 -1.30 6.77
CA LEU A 196 10.59 -1.98 6.99
C LEU A 196 10.39 -3.41 7.51
N ASP A 197 9.41 -3.61 8.39
CA ASP A 197 9.05 -4.94 8.89
C ASP A 197 8.52 -5.84 7.76
N VAL A 198 7.60 -5.33 6.94
CA VAL A 198 7.09 -6.05 5.76
C VAL A 198 8.19 -6.27 4.73
N LEU A 199 9.06 -5.28 4.51
CA LEU A 199 10.21 -5.46 3.64
C LEU A 199 11.11 -6.59 4.13
N SER A 200 11.40 -6.68 5.43
CA SER A 200 12.18 -7.78 6.01
C SER A 200 11.53 -9.14 5.77
N TYR A 201 10.20 -9.22 5.79
CA TYR A 201 9.42 -10.43 5.55
C TYR A 201 9.43 -10.84 4.07
N LEU A 202 9.24 -9.88 3.15
CA LEU A 202 9.23 -10.13 1.71
C LEU A 202 10.57 -10.66 1.17
N VAL A 203 11.69 -10.35 1.85
CA VAL A 203 13.04 -10.75 1.41
C VAL A 203 13.59 -12.02 2.05
N ARG A 204 12.81 -12.67 2.94
CA ARG A 204 13.15 -13.97 3.56
C ARG A 204 13.27 -15.07 2.50
#